data_AF-A0AAE9B1A2-F1
#
_entry.id   AF-A0AAE9B1A2-F1
#
_cell.length_a   1.000
_cell.length_b   1.000
_cell.length_c   1.000
_cell.angle_alpha   90.00
_cell.angle_beta   90.00
_cell.angle_gamma   90.00
#
_symmetry.space_group_name_H-M   'P 1'
#
loop_
_entity.id
_entity.type
_entity.pdbx_description
1 polymer ?
#
loop_
_entity_poly.entity_id
_entity_poly.type
_entity_poly.pdbx_seq_one_letter_code
_entity_poly.pdbx_strand_id
1 'polypeptide(L)'
;MSITDTNSTADEHLIPLASRLANGTAKGSARGKQSDTDAARIILQLEQNHAEANAIGLGSPELDAFHSLIVSLVAEADDPKTVIAHVAELLCDHAENKAYLPKLIQECERLGLALQLTDEPVVDLPEIRTIDGRRTVIARADEVAVAYDDVHAVGRCLTCSGELDDTALLYFPANALLTFRRTQDMTGTDVKVCRTCVEASGLPLTAAQRGPEWMLCWGCPPWCVNDHAAPCAAEWHSAFPAQTNLRDATIDSSGYSGNGDGLPWLSAQVVVSNDKPQAYGRRTQVWLGYGVHLGELSPAEAREALEEMRGFVNRLEHVVKQAEEIARDDFEGDPEIARLDREAEDRRIQMIRNSPEHAA
;
A
#
# COMPACT_ATOMS: atom_id res chain seq x y z
N MET A 1 -33.80 18.02 -21.85
CA MET A 1 -33.74 18.45 -20.44
C MET A 1 -33.24 19.88 -20.44
N SER A 2 -33.98 20.79 -19.79
CA SER A 2 -33.71 22.22 -19.80
C SER A 2 -32.50 22.50 -18.93
N ILE A 3 -31.44 23.07 -19.51
CA ILE A 3 -30.33 23.67 -18.77
C ILE A 3 -30.89 24.97 -18.20
N THR A 4 -31.13 25.00 -16.90
CA THR A 4 -31.40 26.26 -16.19
C THR A 4 -30.06 26.89 -15.84
N ASP A 5 -29.59 27.77 -16.72
CA ASP A 5 -28.61 28.79 -16.37
C ASP A 5 -29.20 29.66 -15.27
N THR A 6 -28.63 29.55 -14.07
CA THR A 6 -28.83 30.54 -13.02
C THR A 6 -27.55 31.35 -12.90
N ASN A 7 -27.58 32.51 -13.57
CA ASN A 7 -26.73 33.65 -13.26
C ASN A 7 -26.85 33.94 -11.76
N SER A 8 -25.80 33.70 -11.00
CA SER A 8 -25.61 34.32 -9.69
C SER A 8 -24.34 35.16 -9.77
N THR A 9 -24.55 36.45 -9.68
CA THR A 9 -23.58 37.53 -9.68
C THR A 9 -22.50 37.32 -8.64
N ALA A 10 -21.26 37.54 -9.05
CA ALA A 10 -20.12 37.77 -8.18
C ALA A 10 -20.46 38.92 -7.23
N ASP A 11 -20.59 38.60 -5.96
CA ASP A 11 -20.50 39.56 -4.87
C ASP A 11 -19.38 39.09 -3.93
N GLU A 12 -18.52 40.03 -3.61
CA GLU A 12 -17.27 39.87 -2.87
C GLU A 12 -17.52 39.28 -1.47
N HIS A 13 -17.20 37.99 -1.29
CA HIS A 13 -16.95 37.44 0.03
C HIS A 13 -15.50 36.98 0.13
N LEU A 14 -14.65 37.97 0.41
CA LEU A 14 -13.33 37.76 0.99
C LEU A 14 -13.48 36.91 2.25
N ILE A 15 -12.95 35.69 2.21
CA ILE A 15 -12.82 34.83 3.39
C ILE A 15 -11.79 35.48 4.33
N PRO A 16 -12.11 35.74 5.61
CA PRO A 16 -11.10 36.13 6.57
C PRO A 16 -10.19 34.93 6.86
N LEU A 17 -8.93 34.99 6.41
CA LEU A 17 -7.84 34.12 6.88
C LEU A 17 -7.52 34.49 8.34
N ALA A 18 -8.37 34.06 9.27
CA ALA A 18 -8.16 34.25 10.69
C ALA A 18 -7.44 33.04 11.32
N SER A 19 -6.16 33.26 11.59
CA SER A 19 -5.42 32.79 12.78
C SER A 19 -5.39 31.27 13.07
N ARG A 20 -4.49 30.55 12.38
CA ARG A 20 -3.79 29.38 12.93
C ARG A 20 -2.28 29.52 12.81
N LEU A 21 -1.75 30.67 13.23
CA LEU A 21 -0.31 30.85 13.46
C LEU A 21 -0.12 31.56 14.81
N ALA A 22 -0.17 30.79 15.89
CA ALA A 22 0.34 31.26 17.17
C ALA A 22 0.77 30.07 18.04
N ASN A 23 2.06 29.76 18.00
CA ASN A 23 2.90 29.66 19.20
C ASN A 23 4.36 29.43 18.80
N GLY A 24 5.09 30.53 18.62
CA GLY A 24 6.53 30.53 18.36
C GLY A 24 7.22 31.59 19.20
N THR A 25 7.83 31.17 20.31
CA THR A 25 8.62 31.96 21.25
C THR A 25 9.70 32.82 20.57
N ALA A 26 9.84 34.05 21.08
CA ALA A 26 10.71 35.11 20.56
C ALA A 26 12.21 34.76 20.52
N LYS A 27 12.82 34.90 19.33
CA LYS A 27 14.26 35.17 19.12
C LYS A 27 14.39 36.15 17.95
N GLY A 28 14.42 37.44 18.27
CA GLY A 28 14.38 38.55 17.32
C GLY A 28 15.74 38.96 16.73
N SER A 29 15.65 39.61 15.57
CA SER A 29 16.66 40.40 14.83
C SER A 29 17.43 39.74 13.69
N ALA A 30 17.83 38.46 13.75
CA ALA A 30 18.47 37.80 12.60
C ALA A 30 17.46 37.21 11.60
N ARG A 31 16.31 36.76 12.12
CA ARG A 31 15.27 36.07 11.35
C ARG A 31 14.49 36.99 10.40
N GLY A 32 14.25 38.25 10.81
CA GLY A 32 13.55 39.25 9.98
C GLY A 32 14.35 39.65 8.73
N LYS A 33 15.64 39.96 8.88
CA LYS A 33 16.50 40.33 7.72
C LYS A 33 16.64 39.23 6.69
N GLN A 34 16.70 37.97 7.13
CA GLN A 34 16.78 36.83 6.20
C GLN A 34 15.46 36.63 5.47
N SER A 35 14.32 36.79 6.16
CA SER A 35 12.99 36.73 5.56
C SER A 35 12.79 37.84 4.52
N ASP A 36 13.14 39.09 4.87
CA ASP A 36 13.07 40.24 3.93
C ASP A 36 13.95 40.03 2.69
N THR A 37 15.14 39.46 2.86
CA THR A 37 16.06 39.14 1.74
C THR A 37 15.51 38.01 0.87
N ASP A 38 14.89 37.00 1.49
CA ASP A 38 14.27 35.89 0.77
C ASP A 38 13.02 36.36 0.00
N ALA A 39 12.17 37.21 0.59
CA ALA A 39 11.01 37.83 -0.05
C ALA A 39 11.42 38.66 -1.27
N ALA A 40 12.38 39.58 -1.11
CA ALA A 40 12.84 40.44 -2.20
C ALA A 40 13.39 39.64 -3.39
N ARG A 41 14.15 38.56 -3.11
CA ARG A 41 14.67 37.67 -4.16
C ARG A 41 13.55 36.92 -4.87
N ILE A 42 12.56 36.40 -4.13
CA ILE A 42 11.43 35.66 -4.70
C ILE A 42 10.57 36.59 -5.56
N ILE A 43 10.23 37.79 -5.07
CA ILE A 43 9.43 38.79 -5.81
C ILE A 43 10.14 39.15 -7.11
N LEU A 44 11.44 39.43 -7.08
CA LEU A 44 12.21 39.74 -8.28
C LEU A 44 12.14 38.61 -9.31
N GLN A 45 12.23 37.35 -8.87
CA GLN A 45 12.12 36.20 -9.76
C GLN A 45 10.70 36.06 -10.34
N LEU A 46 9.65 36.28 -9.53
CA LEU A 46 8.27 36.24 -10.00
C LEU A 46 8.00 37.32 -11.04
N GLU A 47 8.48 38.55 -10.82
CA GLU A 47 8.38 39.66 -11.76
C GLU A 47 9.09 39.37 -13.09
N GLN A 48 10.31 38.83 -13.03
CA GLN A 48 11.07 38.42 -14.22
C GLN A 48 10.31 37.35 -15.02
N ASN A 49 9.86 36.29 -14.36
CA ASN A 49 9.13 35.21 -15.02
C ASN A 49 7.82 35.69 -15.64
N HIS A 50 7.10 36.59 -14.96
CA HIS A 50 5.85 37.15 -15.48
C HIS A 50 6.09 38.06 -16.69
N ALA A 51 7.13 38.90 -16.66
CA ALA A 51 7.53 39.71 -17.81
C ALA A 51 7.92 38.84 -19.02
N GLU A 52 8.65 37.74 -18.80
CA GLU A 52 8.98 36.76 -19.84
C GLU A 52 7.73 36.08 -20.42
N ALA A 53 6.79 35.64 -19.57
CA ALA A 53 5.52 35.05 -20.00
C ALA A 53 4.68 36.03 -20.85
N ASN A 54 4.60 37.29 -20.43
CA ASN A 54 3.91 38.34 -21.18
C ASN A 54 4.58 38.61 -22.53
N ALA A 55 5.92 38.61 -22.59
CA ALA A 55 6.68 38.84 -23.83
C ALA A 55 6.44 37.76 -24.89
N ILE A 56 6.15 36.51 -24.48
CA ILE A 56 5.82 35.41 -25.40
C ILE A 56 4.30 35.27 -25.65
N GLY A 57 3.49 36.22 -25.18
CA GLY A 57 2.05 36.26 -25.44
C GLY A 57 1.20 35.34 -24.56
N LEU A 58 1.74 34.85 -23.44
CA LEU A 58 0.98 34.08 -22.45
C LEU A 58 0.29 34.95 -21.38
N GLY A 59 0.45 36.27 -21.46
CA GLY A 59 -0.15 37.23 -20.54
C GLY A 59 -1.66 37.38 -20.69
N SER A 60 -2.33 37.66 -19.57
CA SER A 60 -3.73 38.09 -19.55
C SER A 60 -3.98 38.98 -18.32
N PRO A 61 -5.01 39.85 -18.33
CA PRO A 61 -5.37 40.67 -17.17
C PRO A 61 -5.62 39.85 -15.90
N GLU A 62 -6.17 38.63 -16.05
CA GLU A 62 -6.40 37.71 -14.94
C GLU A 62 -5.08 37.15 -14.40
N LEU A 63 -4.12 36.84 -15.28
CA LEU A 63 -2.78 36.40 -14.88
C LEU A 63 -1.99 37.52 -14.19
N ASP A 64 -2.14 38.76 -14.65
CA ASP A 64 -1.53 39.95 -14.03
C ASP A 64 -2.09 40.17 -12.60
N ALA A 65 -3.40 40.01 -12.42
CA ALA A 65 -4.05 40.10 -11.12
C ALA A 65 -3.61 38.97 -10.17
N PHE A 66 -3.53 37.74 -10.67
CA PHE A 66 -3.04 36.59 -9.90
C PHE A 66 -1.56 36.75 -9.49
N HIS A 67 -0.71 37.22 -10.41
CA HIS A 67 0.69 37.54 -10.12
C HIS A 67 0.81 38.59 -9.02
N SER A 68 0.03 39.68 -9.13
CA SER A 68 0.01 40.75 -8.13
C SER A 68 -0.39 40.24 -6.75
N LEU A 69 -1.36 39.33 -6.68
CA LEU A 69 -1.77 38.68 -5.43
C LEU A 69 -0.64 37.84 -4.83
N ILE A 70 0.06 37.01 -5.61
CA ILE A 70 1.19 36.21 -5.12
C ILE A 70 2.30 37.12 -4.60
N VAL A 71 2.65 38.18 -5.33
CA VAL A 71 3.67 39.14 -4.90
C VAL A 71 3.29 39.77 -3.56
N SER A 72 2.02 40.16 -3.39
CA SER A 72 1.51 40.70 -2.11
C SER A 72 1.64 39.67 -0.97
N LEU A 73 1.22 38.43 -1.20
CA LEU A 73 1.30 37.34 -0.21
C LEU A 73 2.75 37.07 0.22
N VAL A 74 3.70 37.08 -0.74
CA VAL A 74 5.13 36.86 -0.48
C VAL A 74 5.74 38.04 0.28
N ALA A 75 5.35 39.28 -0.06
CA ALA A 75 5.85 40.50 0.58
C ALA A 75 5.40 40.62 2.04
N GLU A 76 4.22 40.11 2.37
CA GLU A 76 3.62 40.20 3.71
C GLU A 76 3.93 38.98 4.60
N ALA A 77 4.54 37.92 4.06
CA ALA A 77 4.76 36.67 4.77
C ALA A 77 5.98 36.69 5.69
N ASP A 78 5.83 36.17 6.92
CA ASP A 78 6.95 35.89 7.82
C ASP A 78 7.91 34.82 7.27
N ASP A 79 7.38 33.87 6.48
CA ASP A 79 8.14 32.83 5.76
C ASP A 79 7.70 32.78 4.28
N PRO A 80 8.31 33.62 3.42
CA PRO A 80 7.98 33.71 1.99
C PRO A 80 8.19 32.38 1.24
N LYS A 81 9.14 31.54 1.69
CA LYS A 81 9.42 30.25 1.06
C LYS A 81 8.29 29.27 1.31
N THR A 82 7.77 29.21 2.53
CA THR A 82 6.60 28.38 2.85
C THR A 82 5.37 28.82 2.06
N VAL A 83 5.14 30.12 1.90
CA VAL A 83 4.03 30.63 1.10
C VAL A 83 4.15 30.19 -0.37
N ILE A 84 5.32 30.33 -0.99
CA ILE A 84 5.53 29.86 -2.37
C ILE A 84 5.34 28.35 -2.49
N ALA A 85 5.85 27.56 -1.54
CA ALA A 85 5.68 26.12 -1.55
C ALA A 85 4.18 25.74 -1.49
N HIS A 86 3.42 26.42 -0.65
CA HIS A 86 1.99 26.19 -0.53
C HIS A 86 1.20 26.63 -1.78
N VAL A 87 1.54 27.77 -2.38
CA VAL A 87 0.92 28.20 -3.65
C VAL A 87 1.23 27.20 -4.77
N ALA A 88 2.45 26.66 -4.82
CA ALA A 88 2.82 25.64 -5.79
C ALA A 88 2.01 24.34 -5.60
N GLU A 89 1.81 23.91 -4.36
CA GLU A 89 0.95 22.77 -4.00
C GLU A 89 -0.49 22.99 -4.48
N LEU A 90 -1.10 24.14 -4.14
CA LEU A 90 -2.46 24.48 -4.58
C LEU A 90 -2.61 24.50 -6.12
N LEU A 91 -1.59 24.98 -6.84
CA LEU A 91 -1.60 24.98 -8.30
C LEU A 91 -1.46 23.57 -8.88
N CYS A 92 -0.66 22.70 -8.27
CA CYS A 92 -0.56 21.29 -8.63
C CYS A 92 -1.91 20.59 -8.43
N ASP A 93 -2.53 20.75 -7.27
CA ASP A 93 -3.83 20.17 -6.94
C ASP A 93 -4.91 20.68 -7.91
N HIS A 94 -4.91 21.98 -8.23
CA HIS A 94 -5.84 22.54 -9.21
C HIS A 94 -5.64 21.93 -10.60
N ALA A 95 -4.39 21.74 -11.04
CA ALA A 95 -4.09 21.14 -12.33
C ALA A 95 -4.53 19.68 -12.39
N GLU A 96 -4.32 18.92 -11.31
CA GLU A 96 -4.79 17.54 -11.18
C GLU A 96 -6.32 17.47 -11.18
N ASN A 97 -6.99 18.26 -10.33
CA ASN A 97 -8.45 18.32 -10.25
C ASN A 97 -9.07 18.71 -11.59
N LYS A 98 -8.46 19.63 -12.34
CA LYS A 98 -8.89 20.00 -13.69
C LYS A 98 -8.79 18.83 -14.68
N ALA A 99 -7.80 17.96 -14.53
CA ALA A 99 -7.64 16.78 -15.38
C ALA A 99 -8.63 15.65 -15.04
N TYR A 100 -9.03 15.53 -13.77
CA TYR A 100 -9.92 14.46 -13.28
C TYR A 100 -11.40 14.83 -13.27
N LEU A 101 -11.76 16.11 -13.12
CA LEU A 101 -13.15 16.54 -13.03
C LEU A 101 -14.02 16.07 -14.22
N PRO A 102 -13.60 16.20 -15.49
CA PRO A 102 -14.38 15.68 -16.61
C PRO A 102 -14.59 14.16 -16.53
N LYS A 103 -13.59 13.41 -16.04
CA LYS A 103 -13.67 11.95 -15.89
C LYS A 103 -14.63 11.56 -14.76
N LEU A 104 -14.59 12.28 -13.63
CA LEU A 104 -15.53 12.07 -12.51
C LEU A 104 -16.96 12.35 -12.94
N ILE A 105 -17.21 13.44 -13.67
CA ILE A 105 -18.54 13.74 -14.23
C ILE A 105 -19.02 12.59 -15.12
N GLN A 106 -18.17 12.12 -16.04
CA GLN A 106 -18.51 11.01 -16.94
C GLN A 106 -18.86 9.72 -16.17
N GLU A 107 -18.10 9.39 -15.12
CA GLU A 107 -18.39 8.21 -14.29
C GLU A 107 -19.67 8.38 -13.46
N CYS A 108 -19.93 9.58 -12.93
CA CYS A 108 -21.19 9.88 -12.26
C CYS A 108 -22.38 9.73 -13.21
N GLU A 109 -22.27 10.23 -14.45
CA GLU A 109 -23.31 10.08 -15.49
C GLU A 109 -23.54 8.61 -15.84
N ARG A 110 -22.47 7.83 -16.03
CA ARG A 110 -22.56 6.38 -16.29
C ARG A 110 -23.35 5.65 -15.21
N LEU A 111 -23.16 6.05 -13.95
CA LEU A 111 -23.82 5.46 -12.79
C LEU A 111 -25.20 6.08 -12.47
N GLY A 112 -25.63 7.10 -13.22
CA GLY A 112 -26.88 7.81 -12.95
C GLY A 112 -26.86 8.64 -11.66
N LEU A 113 -25.67 9.07 -11.21
CA LEU A 113 -25.45 9.87 -10.02
C LEU A 113 -25.37 11.37 -10.37
N ALA A 114 -25.82 12.23 -9.48
CA ALA A 114 -25.40 13.64 -9.48
C ALA A 114 -24.01 13.78 -8.84
N LEU A 115 -23.34 14.90 -9.11
CA LEU A 115 -22.08 15.27 -8.46
C LEU A 115 -22.27 16.61 -7.74
N GLN A 116 -21.83 16.67 -6.48
CA GLN A 116 -21.73 17.90 -5.70
C GLN A 116 -20.32 17.99 -5.13
N LEU A 117 -19.58 19.01 -5.55
CA LEU A 117 -18.30 19.36 -4.95
C LEU A 117 -18.53 20.31 -3.77
N THR A 118 -17.76 20.15 -2.70
CA THR A 118 -17.85 20.97 -1.48
C THR A 118 -16.48 21.32 -0.93
N ASP A 119 -16.38 22.45 -0.24
CA ASP A 119 -15.19 22.84 0.54
C ASP A 119 -15.37 22.53 2.04
N GLU A 120 -16.45 21.83 2.41
CA GLU A 120 -16.75 21.50 3.79
C GLU A 120 -15.77 20.46 4.37
N PRO A 121 -14.99 20.80 5.42
CA PRO A 121 -13.95 19.92 5.96
C PRO A 121 -14.49 18.70 6.71
N VAL A 122 -15.81 18.63 6.91
CA VAL A 122 -16.46 17.46 7.53
C VAL A 122 -16.63 16.30 6.55
N VAL A 123 -16.50 16.55 5.25
CA VAL A 123 -16.50 15.52 4.22
C VAL A 123 -15.06 15.09 4.01
N ASP A 124 -14.62 14.06 4.73
CA ASP A 124 -13.23 13.55 4.68
C ASP A 124 -13.02 12.53 3.56
N LEU A 125 -14.09 11.85 3.13
CA LEU A 125 -14.07 10.88 2.04
C LEU A 125 -15.27 11.09 1.13
N PRO A 126 -15.14 10.80 -0.17
CA PRO A 126 -16.25 10.87 -1.09
C PRO A 126 -17.33 9.86 -0.66
N GLU A 127 -18.59 10.25 -0.80
CA GLU A 127 -19.72 9.40 -0.39
C GLU A 127 -20.94 9.61 -1.29
N ILE A 128 -21.86 8.64 -1.28
CA ILE A 128 -23.13 8.75 -2.01
C ILE A 128 -24.26 9.02 -1.02
N ARG A 129 -24.94 10.16 -1.17
CA ARG A 129 -26.14 10.51 -0.40
C ARG A 129 -27.35 10.72 -1.30
N THR A 130 -28.55 10.57 -0.74
CA THR A 130 -29.78 10.96 -1.43
C THR A 130 -30.13 12.39 -1.06
N ILE A 131 -30.07 13.30 -2.02
CA ILE A 131 -30.43 14.71 -1.89
C ILE A 131 -31.60 14.96 -2.84
N ASP A 132 -32.73 15.45 -2.31
CA ASP A 132 -33.95 15.72 -3.09
C ASP A 132 -34.42 14.54 -3.96
N GLY A 133 -34.29 13.32 -3.42
CA GLY A 133 -34.67 12.08 -4.11
C GLY A 133 -33.68 11.61 -5.19
N ARG A 134 -32.55 12.30 -5.37
CA ARG A 134 -31.48 11.93 -6.31
C ARG A 134 -30.24 11.45 -5.57
N ARG A 135 -29.67 10.33 -6.01
CA ARG A 135 -28.38 9.85 -5.51
C ARG A 135 -27.28 10.76 -6.04
N THR A 136 -26.46 11.28 -5.13
CA THR A 136 -25.47 12.32 -5.39
C THR A 136 -24.16 11.92 -4.75
N VAL A 137 -23.08 11.92 -5.53
CA VAL A 137 -21.71 11.85 -5.03
C VAL A 137 -21.38 13.20 -4.43
N ILE A 138 -21.06 13.22 -3.14
CA ILE A 138 -20.52 14.39 -2.46
C ILE A 138 -19.02 14.15 -2.30
N ALA A 139 -18.21 15.07 -2.79
CA ALA A 139 -16.76 14.99 -2.73
C ALA A 139 -16.16 16.37 -2.45
N ARG A 140 -14.96 16.41 -1.89
CA ARG A 140 -14.25 17.66 -1.73
C ARG A 140 -13.77 18.22 -3.07
N ALA A 141 -13.83 19.55 -3.23
CA ALA A 141 -13.43 20.21 -4.46
C ALA A 141 -11.92 20.12 -4.72
N ASP A 142 -11.11 19.92 -3.66
CA ASP A 142 -9.66 19.73 -3.74
C ASP A 142 -9.23 18.26 -3.84
N GLU A 143 -10.15 17.29 -3.75
CA GLU A 143 -9.86 15.85 -3.80
C GLU A 143 -10.60 15.12 -4.95
N VAL A 144 -10.70 15.78 -6.11
CA VAL A 144 -11.45 15.25 -7.26
C VAL A 144 -10.84 13.95 -7.79
N ALA A 145 -9.52 13.80 -7.75
CA ALA A 145 -8.84 12.57 -8.16
C ALA A 145 -9.21 11.38 -7.26
N VAL A 146 -9.26 11.59 -5.93
CA VAL A 146 -9.68 10.56 -4.96
C VAL A 146 -11.13 10.16 -5.21
N ALA A 147 -12.02 11.14 -5.37
CA ALA A 147 -13.41 10.90 -5.70
C ALA A 147 -13.58 10.15 -7.03
N TYR A 148 -12.76 10.47 -8.03
CA TYR A 148 -12.75 9.74 -9.29
C TYR A 148 -12.37 8.27 -9.09
N ASP A 149 -11.29 7.97 -8.36
CA ASP A 149 -10.84 6.59 -8.16
C ASP A 149 -11.91 5.73 -7.47
N ASP A 150 -12.54 6.27 -6.42
CA ASP A 150 -13.59 5.55 -5.68
C ASP A 150 -14.87 5.34 -6.51
N VAL A 151 -15.30 6.35 -7.27
CA VAL A 151 -16.48 6.24 -8.15
C VAL A 151 -16.18 5.36 -9.35
N HIS A 152 -14.99 5.47 -9.94
CA HIS A 152 -14.58 4.68 -11.10
C HIS A 152 -14.53 3.19 -10.76
N ALA A 153 -14.12 2.83 -9.54
CA ALA A 153 -14.12 1.44 -9.08
C ALA A 153 -15.52 0.80 -9.01
N VAL A 154 -16.61 1.59 -8.93
CA VAL A 154 -17.98 1.08 -8.81
C VAL A 154 -18.38 0.25 -10.03
N GLY A 155 -18.65 -1.02 -9.78
CA GLY A 155 -19.05 -2.00 -10.80
C GLY A 155 -17.92 -2.44 -11.75
N ARG A 156 -16.66 -2.14 -11.42
CA ARG A 156 -15.49 -2.54 -12.21
C ARG A 156 -14.61 -3.52 -11.44
N CYS A 157 -13.75 -4.23 -12.17
CA CYS A 157 -12.74 -5.10 -11.57
C CYS A 157 -11.77 -4.27 -10.74
N LEU A 158 -11.60 -4.61 -9.46
CA LEU A 158 -10.66 -3.90 -8.58
C LEU A 158 -9.21 -3.93 -9.10
N THR A 159 -8.82 -4.98 -9.82
CA THR A 159 -7.42 -5.16 -10.26
C THR A 159 -7.11 -4.46 -11.58
N CYS A 160 -8.02 -4.50 -12.56
CA CYS A 160 -7.75 -4.00 -13.91
C CYS A 160 -8.69 -2.90 -14.39
N SER A 161 -9.66 -2.50 -13.56
CA SER A 161 -10.72 -1.54 -13.89
C SER A 161 -11.56 -1.93 -15.13
N GLY A 162 -11.51 -3.20 -15.54
CA GLY A 162 -12.35 -3.73 -16.61
C GLY A 162 -13.81 -3.87 -16.16
N GLU A 163 -14.72 -3.91 -17.14
CA GLU A 163 -16.13 -4.23 -16.88
C GLU A 163 -16.26 -5.65 -16.31
N LEU A 164 -17.21 -5.81 -15.38
CA LEU A 164 -17.49 -7.09 -14.74
C LEU A 164 -18.66 -7.79 -15.43
N ASP A 165 -18.49 -9.07 -15.73
CA ASP A 165 -19.56 -9.96 -16.16
C ASP A 165 -20.15 -10.75 -14.97
N ASP A 166 -21.08 -11.66 -15.27
CA ASP A 166 -21.72 -12.53 -14.29
C ASP A 166 -20.78 -13.59 -13.69
N THR A 167 -19.58 -13.77 -14.25
CA THR A 167 -18.54 -14.68 -13.74
C THR A 167 -17.60 -14.03 -12.72
N ALA A 168 -17.73 -12.71 -12.53
CA ALA A 168 -16.93 -11.94 -11.58
C ALA A 168 -17.10 -12.45 -10.15
N LEU A 169 -15.97 -12.55 -9.45
CA LEU A 169 -15.89 -13.14 -8.12
C LEU A 169 -15.74 -12.06 -7.06
N LEU A 170 -16.21 -12.33 -5.85
CA LEU A 170 -16.00 -11.45 -4.70
C LEU A 170 -14.49 -11.22 -4.49
N TYR A 171 -14.11 -9.97 -4.21
CA TYR A 171 -12.76 -9.65 -3.82
C TYR A 171 -12.49 -10.16 -2.39
N PHE A 172 -11.45 -10.96 -2.25
CA PHE A 172 -10.92 -11.41 -0.96
C PHE A 172 -9.43 -11.10 -0.90
N PRO A 173 -9.01 -10.08 -0.15
CA PRO A 173 -7.58 -9.85 0.06
C PRO A 173 -6.95 -11.08 0.72
N ALA A 174 -5.76 -11.48 0.29
CA ALA A 174 -5.00 -12.55 0.94
C ALA A 174 -4.79 -12.29 2.45
N ASN A 175 -4.76 -11.01 2.86
CA ASN A 175 -4.60 -10.57 4.24
C ASN A 175 -5.92 -10.39 5.01
N ALA A 176 -7.09 -10.67 4.42
CA ALA A 176 -8.40 -10.36 5.00
C ALA A 176 -8.87 -11.29 6.13
N LEU A 177 -7.98 -12.09 6.69
CA LEU A 177 -8.34 -13.23 7.55
C LEU A 177 -9.11 -12.87 8.83
N LEU A 178 -9.16 -11.61 9.24
CA LEU A 178 -9.63 -11.25 10.59
C LEU A 178 -10.84 -10.32 10.62
N THR A 179 -11.34 -9.88 9.47
CA THR A 179 -12.66 -9.28 9.37
C THR A 179 -13.31 -9.77 8.11
N PHE A 180 -14.24 -10.72 8.24
CA PHE A 180 -15.19 -11.08 7.18
C PHE A 180 -16.19 -9.94 6.93
N ARG A 181 -15.68 -8.71 6.85
CA ARG A 181 -16.42 -7.59 6.29
C ARG A 181 -16.19 -7.69 4.80
N ARG A 182 -17.28 -7.89 4.08
CA ARG A 182 -17.24 -7.77 2.62
C ARG A 182 -16.69 -6.37 2.34
N THR A 183 -15.64 -6.29 1.55
CA THR A 183 -15.19 -5.00 1.04
C THR A 183 -16.31 -4.49 0.15
N GLN A 184 -16.90 -3.36 0.51
CA GLN A 184 -17.99 -2.75 -0.23
C GLN A 184 -17.47 -1.50 -0.93
N ASP A 185 -17.98 -1.25 -2.13
CA ASP A 185 -17.76 0.00 -2.85
C ASP A 185 -18.58 1.15 -2.23
N MET A 186 -18.46 2.35 -2.77
CA MET A 186 -19.20 3.54 -2.32
C MET A 186 -20.72 3.38 -2.35
N THR A 187 -21.25 2.40 -3.08
CA THR A 187 -22.68 2.11 -3.15
C THR A 187 -23.15 1.13 -2.07
N GLY A 188 -22.22 0.56 -1.30
CA GLY A 188 -22.49 -0.55 -0.39
C GLY A 188 -22.54 -1.91 -1.09
N THR A 189 -22.16 -2.00 -2.37
CA THR A 189 -22.15 -3.25 -3.12
C THR A 189 -20.81 -3.96 -2.92
N ASP A 190 -20.82 -5.29 -2.84
CA ASP A 190 -19.59 -6.07 -2.69
C ASP A 190 -18.63 -5.84 -3.85
N VAL A 191 -17.38 -5.49 -3.52
CA VAL A 191 -16.29 -5.33 -4.50
C VAL A 191 -15.95 -6.68 -5.11
N LYS A 192 -15.71 -6.68 -6.41
CA LYS A 192 -15.45 -7.87 -7.21
C LYS A 192 -14.18 -7.74 -8.04
N VAL A 193 -13.67 -8.89 -8.46
CA VAL A 193 -12.55 -9.04 -9.38
C VAL A 193 -13.01 -9.92 -10.55
N CYS A 194 -12.65 -9.55 -11.77
CA CYS A 194 -12.97 -10.36 -12.94
C CYS A 194 -12.24 -11.70 -12.89
N ARG A 195 -12.82 -12.74 -13.51
CA ARG A 195 -12.28 -14.10 -13.49
C ARG A 195 -10.83 -14.17 -13.98
N THR A 196 -10.52 -13.45 -15.06
CA THR A 196 -9.16 -13.41 -15.62
C THR A 196 -8.13 -12.88 -14.63
N CYS A 197 -8.44 -11.83 -13.86
CA CYS A 197 -7.52 -11.30 -12.86
C CYS A 197 -7.35 -12.26 -11.67
N VAL A 198 -8.41 -12.97 -11.28
CA VAL A 198 -8.30 -14.00 -10.24
C VAL A 198 -7.43 -15.16 -10.71
N GLU A 199 -7.64 -15.67 -11.93
CA GLU A 199 -6.82 -16.74 -12.50
C GLU A 199 -5.35 -16.32 -12.67
N ALA A 200 -5.10 -15.09 -13.14
CA ALA A 200 -3.76 -14.54 -13.30
C ALA A 200 -3.01 -14.38 -11.98
N SER A 201 -3.71 -14.24 -10.85
CA SER A 201 -3.07 -14.16 -9.54
C SER A 201 -2.42 -15.47 -9.09
N GLY A 202 -2.82 -16.61 -9.66
CA GLY A 202 -2.38 -17.94 -9.24
C GLY A 202 -2.82 -18.33 -7.82
N LEU A 203 -3.62 -17.51 -7.14
CA LEU A 203 -4.12 -17.78 -5.80
C LEU A 203 -5.32 -18.75 -5.84
N PRO A 204 -5.42 -19.71 -4.90
CA PRO A 204 -6.59 -20.57 -4.82
C PRO A 204 -7.86 -19.77 -4.51
N LEU A 205 -8.99 -20.17 -5.07
CA LEU A 205 -10.29 -19.56 -4.75
C LEU A 205 -10.68 -19.85 -3.29
N THR A 206 -11.28 -18.87 -2.63
CA THR A 206 -11.98 -19.07 -1.35
C THR A 206 -13.30 -19.81 -1.55
N ALA A 207 -13.83 -20.43 -0.50
CA ALA A 207 -15.13 -21.07 -0.51
C ALA A 207 -16.26 -20.08 -0.85
N ALA A 208 -16.18 -18.82 -0.40
CA ALA A 208 -17.12 -17.77 -0.80
C ALA A 208 -17.10 -17.48 -2.29
N GLN A 209 -15.91 -17.47 -2.91
CA GLN A 209 -15.77 -17.29 -4.35
C GLN A 209 -16.25 -18.52 -5.14
N ARG A 210 -16.11 -19.73 -4.58
CA ARG A 210 -16.67 -20.96 -5.16
C ARG A 210 -18.20 -21.04 -5.03
N GLY A 211 -18.78 -20.30 -4.09
CA GLY A 211 -20.23 -20.10 -3.96
C GLY A 211 -20.88 -20.89 -2.80
N PRO A 212 -22.16 -20.60 -2.53
CA PRO A 212 -22.87 -21.13 -1.37
C PRO A 212 -23.09 -22.66 -1.42
N GLU A 213 -23.24 -23.24 -2.62
CA GLU A 213 -23.36 -24.69 -2.78
C GLU A 213 -22.08 -25.42 -2.37
N TRP A 214 -20.91 -24.88 -2.72
CA TRP A 214 -19.62 -25.40 -2.27
C TRP A 214 -19.51 -25.35 -0.74
N MET A 215 -19.85 -24.19 -0.15
CA MET A 215 -19.82 -24.01 1.29
C MET A 215 -20.75 -24.99 2.01
N LEU A 216 -21.96 -25.21 1.48
CA LEU A 216 -22.93 -26.14 2.04
C LEU A 216 -22.46 -27.60 1.92
N CYS A 217 -21.92 -27.97 0.76
CA CYS A 217 -21.44 -29.33 0.48
C CYS A 217 -20.31 -29.75 1.44
N TRP A 218 -19.38 -28.84 1.71
CA TRP A 218 -18.17 -29.13 2.49
C TRP A 218 -18.14 -28.52 3.89
N GLY A 219 -19.22 -27.85 4.32
CA GLY A 219 -19.26 -27.12 5.59
C GLY A 219 -18.20 -26.01 5.71
N CYS A 220 -17.72 -25.48 4.57
CA CYS A 220 -16.61 -24.54 4.55
C CYS A 220 -17.00 -23.18 5.15
N PRO A 221 -16.19 -22.62 6.06
CA PRO A 221 -16.28 -21.19 6.32
C PRO A 221 -15.91 -20.43 5.04
N PRO A 222 -16.46 -19.23 4.82
CA PRO A 222 -16.33 -18.57 3.53
C PRO A 222 -14.90 -18.16 3.15
N TRP A 223 -13.98 -18.07 4.11
CA TRP A 223 -12.55 -17.81 3.88
C TRP A 223 -11.73 -19.07 3.55
N CYS A 224 -12.32 -20.28 3.60
CA CYS A 224 -11.60 -21.53 3.37
C CYS A 224 -11.04 -21.59 1.94
N VAL A 225 -9.73 -21.81 1.78
CA VAL A 225 -9.09 -21.93 0.45
C VAL A 225 -8.86 -23.37 0.01
N ASN A 226 -8.96 -24.34 0.93
CA ASN A 226 -8.73 -25.76 0.65
C ASN A 226 -9.61 -26.26 -0.50
N ASP A 227 -9.02 -27.03 -1.40
CA ASP A 227 -9.74 -27.74 -2.45
C ASP A 227 -10.25 -29.08 -1.90
N HIS A 228 -11.51 -29.10 -1.49
CA HIS A 228 -12.16 -30.28 -0.96
C HIS A 228 -12.60 -31.28 -2.05
N ALA A 229 -12.47 -30.94 -3.35
CA ALA A 229 -12.73 -31.88 -4.44
C ALA A 229 -11.51 -32.77 -4.76
N ALA A 230 -10.33 -32.44 -4.24
CA ALA A 230 -9.13 -33.24 -4.44
C ALA A 230 -9.24 -34.62 -3.74
N PRO A 231 -8.68 -35.72 -4.30
CA PRO A 231 -8.76 -37.06 -3.70
C PRO A 231 -8.21 -37.18 -2.28
N CYS A 232 -7.32 -36.27 -1.89
CA CYS A 232 -6.73 -36.19 -0.54
C CYS A 232 -7.25 -34.97 0.22
N ALA A 233 -8.45 -34.50 -0.10
CA ALA A 233 -9.07 -33.34 0.52
C ALA A 233 -9.03 -33.45 2.04
N ALA A 234 -8.28 -32.53 2.62
CA ALA A 234 -8.25 -32.25 4.04
C ALA A 234 -9.66 -32.10 4.64
N GLU A 235 -9.98 -32.82 5.72
CA GLU A 235 -11.18 -32.57 6.56
C GLU A 235 -10.99 -31.34 7.48
N TRP A 236 -10.02 -30.48 7.15
CA TRP A 236 -9.73 -29.22 7.82
C TRP A 236 -9.90 -28.06 6.84
N HIS A 237 -10.18 -26.88 7.38
CA HIS A 237 -10.33 -25.64 6.63
C HIS A 237 -9.15 -24.73 6.90
N SER A 238 -8.65 -24.06 5.86
CA SER A 238 -7.49 -23.19 5.99
C SER A 238 -7.72 -21.84 5.34
N ALA A 239 -7.11 -20.83 5.94
CA ALA A 239 -6.98 -19.49 5.40
C ALA A 239 -5.84 -19.42 4.39
N PHE A 240 -5.79 -18.36 3.57
CA PHE A 240 -4.56 -18.03 2.85
C PHE A 240 -3.39 -17.89 3.84
N PRO A 241 -2.22 -18.45 3.55
CA PRO A 241 -1.05 -18.21 4.36
C PRO A 241 -0.52 -16.78 4.16
N ALA A 242 -0.21 -16.11 5.26
CA ALA A 242 0.73 -15.01 5.25
C ALA A 242 2.13 -15.61 5.03
N GLN A 243 2.90 -15.10 4.07
CA GLN A 243 4.20 -15.66 3.70
C GLN A 243 5.25 -14.56 3.49
N THR A 244 6.51 -14.88 3.78
CA THR A 244 7.64 -14.04 3.38
C THR A 244 7.94 -14.21 1.89
N ASN A 245 8.41 -13.14 1.25
CA ASN A 245 8.91 -13.21 -0.13
C ASN A 245 10.22 -14.02 -0.23
N LEU A 246 11.06 -13.95 0.81
CA LEU A 246 12.29 -14.73 0.90
C LEU A 246 11.94 -16.22 0.98
N ARG A 247 12.68 -17.04 0.22
CA ARG A 247 12.49 -18.50 0.13
C ARG A 247 13.52 -19.22 0.97
N ASP A 248 13.12 -20.36 1.53
CA ASP A 248 13.97 -21.17 2.40
C ASP A 248 15.27 -21.60 1.69
N ALA A 249 15.14 -22.08 0.46
CA ALA A 249 16.28 -22.47 -0.38
C ALA A 249 17.30 -21.35 -0.67
N THR A 250 16.93 -20.07 -0.50
CA THR A 250 17.86 -18.94 -0.69
C THR A 250 18.80 -18.74 0.49
N ILE A 251 18.41 -19.19 1.68
CA ILE A 251 19.14 -18.98 2.93
C ILE A 251 19.67 -20.28 3.55
N ASP A 252 19.10 -21.42 3.16
CA ASP A 252 19.54 -22.72 3.67
C ASP A 252 20.93 -23.07 3.11
N SER A 253 21.93 -23.01 3.99
CA SER A 253 23.31 -23.36 3.68
C SER A 253 23.60 -24.87 3.79
N SER A 254 22.62 -25.68 4.22
CA SER A 254 22.83 -27.11 4.47
C SER A 254 22.93 -27.96 3.20
N GLY A 255 22.54 -27.40 2.04
CA GLY A 255 22.51 -28.13 0.77
C GLY A 255 21.43 -29.22 0.71
N TYR A 256 20.56 -29.29 1.71
CA TYR A 256 19.46 -30.26 1.80
C TYR A 256 18.17 -29.69 1.16
N SER A 257 18.30 -29.03 0.01
CA SER A 257 17.22 -28.23 -0.59
C SER A 257 16.09 -29.03 -1.24
N GLY A 258 16.24 -30.36 -1.36
CA GLY A 258 15.29 -31.20 -2.10
C GLY A 258 13.84 -31.14 -1.61
N ASN A 259 13.61 -30.75 -0.34
CA ASN A 259 12.27 -30.62 0.25
C ASN A 259 11.84 -29.15 0.52
N GLY A 260 12.75 -28.18 0.34
CA GLY A 260 12.53 -26.76 0.65
C GLY A 260 12.36 -25.86 -0.58
N ASP A 261 12.58 -26.40 -1.80
CA ASP A 261 12.50 -25.65 -3.04
C ASP A 261 11.11 -25.04 -3.24
N GLY A 262 11.05 -23.71 -3.15
CA GLY A 262 9.82 -22.91 -3.30
C GLY A 262 9.07 -22.59 -2.00
N LEU A 263 9.43 -23.21 -0.87
CA LEU A 263 8.81 -22.87 0.41
C LEU A 263 9.22 -21.45 0.85
N PRO A 264 8.28 -20.65 1.39
CA PRO A 264 8.64 -19.37 2.01
C PRO A 264 9.49 -19.63 3.25
N TRP A 265 10.42 -18.71 3.55
CA TRP A 265 11.22 -18.79 4.76
C TRP A 265 10.35 -18.84 6.02
N LEU A 266 9.34 -17.96 6.10
CA LEU A 266 8.31 -18.01 7.14
C LEU A 266 6.92 -17.97 6.51
N SER A 267 5.99 -18.73 7.09
CA SER A 267 4.57 -18.66 6.77
C SER A 267 3.69 -18.85 7.98
N ALA A 268 2.51 -18.25 8.00
CA ALA A 268 1.52 -18.46 9.05
C ALA A 268 0.12 -18.51 8.45
N GLN A 269 -0.69 -19.47 8.89
CA GLN A 269 -2.09 -19.58 8.46
C GLN A 269 -3.00 -20.06 9.58
N VAL A 270 -4.25 -19.62 9.53
CA VAL A 270 -5.30 -20.16 10.40
C VAL A 270 -5.78 -21.49 9.83
N VAL A 271 -5.84 -22.50 10.70
CA VAL A 271 -6.39 -23.82 10.38
C VAL A 271 -7.50 -24.17 11.37
N VAL A 272 -8.61 -24.69 10.84
CA VAL A 272 -9.73 -25.20 11.61
C VAL A 272 -9.94 -26.67 11.25
N SER A 273 -9.61 -27.54 12.19
CA SER A 273 -9.89 -28.97 12.09
C SER A 273 -11.30 -29.21 12.63
N ASN A 274 -12.15 -29.79 11.78
CA ASN A 274 -13.57 -29.99 12.05
C ASN A 274 -14.07 -31.34 11.54
N ASP A 275 -13.18 -32.34 11.42
CA ASP A 275 -13.62 -33.71 11.17
C ASP A 275 -14.47 -34.20 12.34
N LYS A 276 -15.68 -34.68 12.03
CA LYS A 276 -16.64 -35.28 12.99
C LYS A 276 -16.58 -34.58 14.35
N PRO A 277 -16.97 -33.29 14.45
CA PRO A 277 -16.69 -32.47 15.62
C PRO A 277 -17.32 -33.02 16.90
N GLN A 278 -18.39 -33.83 16.78
CA GLN A 278 -18.99 -34.54 17.91
C GLN A 278 -18.08 -35.64 18.49
N ALA A 279 -17.18 -36.20 17.70
CA ALA A 279 -16.24 -37.25 18.10
C ALA A 279 -14.86 -36.70 18.49
N TYR A 280 -14.29 -35.79 17.69
CA TYR A 280 -12.91 -35.31 17.85
C TYR A 280 -12.78 -33.88 18.40
N GLY A 281 -13.92 -33.19 18.55
CA GLY A 281 -13.96 -31.77 18.85
C GLY A 281 -13.60 -30.92 17.63
N ARG A 282 -13.89 -29.62 17.72
CA ARG A 282 -13.45 -28.62 16.75
C ARG A 282 -12.24 -27.89 17.30
N ARG A 283 -11.15 -27.81 16.54
CA ARG A 283 -9.92 -27.11 16.95
C ARG A 283 -9.61 -25.99 15.97
N THR A 284 -9.23 -24.85 16.51
CA THR A 284 -8.68 -23.73 15.73
C THR A 284 -7.24 -23.54 16.14
N GLN A 285 -6.35 -23.58 15.17
CA GLN A 285 -4.90 -23.49 15.34
C GLN A 285 -4.33 -22.44 14.39
N VAL A 286 -3.14 -21.97 14.71
CA VAL A 286 -2.26 -21.26 13.80
C VAL A 286 -1.14 -22.21 13.44
N TRP A 287 -1.02 -22.50 12.15
CA TRP A 287 0.11 -23.25 11.63
C TRP A 287 1.19 -22.27 11.23
N LEU A 288 2.35 -22.36 11.89
CA LEU A 288 3.54 -21.53 11.65
C LEU A 288 4.60 -22.35 10.93
N GLY A 289 4.79 -22.12 9.64
CA GLY A 289 5.86 -22.71 8.86
C GLY A 289 7.17 -21.90 9.00
N TYR A 290 8.29 -22.60 9.17
CA TYR A 290 9.63 -22.03 9.17
C TYR A 290 10.56 -22.96 8.40
N GLY A 291 10.77 -22.62 7.13
CA GLY A 291 11.37 -23.52 6.15
C GLY A 291 10.55 -24.81 5.96
N VAL A 292 11.22 -25.95 6.07
CA VAL A 292 10.61 -27.29 5.96
C VAL A 292 9.82 -27.73 7.20
N HIS A 293 9.83 -26.96 8.28
CA HIS A 293 9.18 -27.31 9.53
C HIS A 293 7.84 -26.59 9.72
N LEU A 294 6.95 -27.23 10.47
CA LEU A 294 5.62 -26.71 10.79
C LEU A 294 5.38 -26.81 12.29
N GLY A 295 5.05 -25.69 12.92
CA GLY A 295 4.53 -25.63 14.28
C GLY A 295 3.01 -25.49 14.26
N GLU A 296 2.31 -26.37 14.98
CA GLU A 296 0.87 -26.23 15.20
C GLU A 296 0.61 -25.59 16.57
N LEU A 297 0.12 -24.35 16.57
CA LEU A 297 -0.06 -23.56 17.78
C LEU A 297 -1.53 -23.31 18.05
N SER A 298 -1.95 -23.33 19.30
CA SER A 298 -3.22 -22.70 19.69
C SER A 298 -3.15 -21.17 19.50
N PRO A 299 -4.29 -20.45 19.46
CA PRO A 299 -4.28 -18.99 19.34
C PRO A 299 -3.53 -18.27 20.48
N ALA A 300 -3.46 -18.87 21.67
CA ALA A 300 -2.72 -18.34 22.80
C ALA A 300 -1.21 -18.51 22.60
N GLU A 301 -0.76 -19.72 22.28
CA GLU A 301 0.65 -20.01 21.98
C GLU A 301 1.15 -19.22 20.76
N ALA A 302 0.31 -19.04 19.74
CA ALA A 302 0.65 -18.21 18.58
C ALA A 302 0.85 -16.73 18.96
N ARG A 303 0.13 -16.22 19.96
CA ARG A 303 0.33 -14.86 20.47
C ARG A 303 1.63 -14.74 21.25
N GLU A 304 1.95 -15.73 22.06
CA GLU A 304 3.23 -15.79 22.79
C GLU A 304 4.40 -15.87 21.80
N ALA A 305 4.33 -16.75 20.80
CA ALA A 305 5.31 -16.87 19.74
C ALA A 305 5.49 -15.55 18.96
N LEU A 306 4.38 -14.86 18.64
CA LEU A 306 4.44 -13.55 17.96
C LEU A 306 5.18 -12.49 18.79
N GLU A 307 4.96 -12.48 20.11
CA GLU A 307 5.66 -11.53 20.99
C GLU A 307 7.16 -11.83 21.08
N GLU A 308 7.52 -13.12 21.20
CA GLU A 308 8.92 -13.54 21.16
C GLU A 308 9.59 -13.20 19.82
N MET A 309 8.89 -13.38 18.70
CA MET A 309 9.37 -13.00 17.37
C MET A 309 9.62 -11.49 17.27
N ARG A 310 8.72 -10.65 17.79
CA ARG A 310 8.93 -9.19 17.83
C ARG A 310 10.17 -8.82 18.65
N GLY A 311 10.33 -9.43 19.83
CA GLY A 311 11.52 -9.24 20.65
C GLY A 311 12.80 -9.70 19.95
N PHE A 312 12.73 -10.79 19.19
CA PHE A 312 13.85 -11.32 18.42
C PHE A 312 14.25 -10.41 17.25
N VAL A 313 13.30 -9.83 16.50
CA VAL A 313 13.60 -8.93 15.37
C VAL A 313 14.51 -7.78 15.80
N ASN A 314 14.26 -7.18 16.96
CA ASN A 314 15.14 -6.12 17.49
C ASN A 314 16.56 -6.61 17.78
N ARG A 315 16.71 -7.83 18.28
CA ARG A 315 18.04 -8.44 18.52
C ARG A 315 18.73 -8.80 17.20
N LEU A 316 17.99 -9.30 16.23
CA LEU A 316 18.49 -9.61 14.90
C LEU A 316 19.01 -8.36 14.21
N GLU A 317 18.31 -7.22 14.31
CA GLU A 317 18.77 -5.94 13.76
C GLU A 317 20.16 -5.55 14.33
N HIS A 318 20.38 -5.77 15.63
CA HIS A 318 21.68 -5.51 16.23
C HIS A 318 22.78 -6.44 15.68
N VAL A 319 22.47 -7.73 15.53
CA VAL A 319 23.41 -8.70 14.94
C VAL A 319 23.75 -8.33 13.49
N VAL A 320 22.76 -7.91 12.69
CA VAL A 320 22.97 -7.45 11.31
C VAL A 320 23.91 -6.25 11.28
N LYS A 321 23.70 -5.23 12.12
CA LYS A 321 24.59 -4.07 12.20
C LYS A 321 26.02 -4.45 12.59
N GLN A 322 26.17 -5.35 13.56
CA GLN A 322 27.48 -5.84 13.95
C GLN A 322 28.15 -6.63 12.82
N ALA A 323 27.39 -7.45 12.08
CA ALA A 323 27.90 -8.18 10.93
C ALA A 323 28.34 -7.22 9.80
N GLU A 324 27.57 -6.16 9.53
CA GLU A 324 27.95 -5.12 8.56
C GLU A 324 29.23 -4.37 8.95
N GLU A 325 29.48 -4.17 10.24
CA GLU A 325 30.71 -3.56 10.74
C GLU A 325 31.92 -4.47 10.54
N ILE A 326 31.79 -5.74 10.88
CA ILE A 326 32.85 -6.75 10.71
C ILE A 326 33.14 -6.96 9.21
N ALA A 327 32.10 -7.04 8.38
CA ALA A 327 32.22 -7.30 6.95
C ALA A 327 32.96 -6.19 6.18
N ARG A 328 33.21 -5.02 6.78
CA ARG A 328 34.06 -3.99 6.15
C ARG A 328 35.51 -4.44 5.99
N ASP A 329 35.95 -5.35 6.84
CA ASP A 329 37.29 -5.90 6.82
C ASP A 329 37.36 -7.23 6.04
N ASP A 330 36.24 -7.70 5.47
CA ASP A 330 36.21 -8.90 4.64
C ASP A 330 36.92 -8.64 3.30
N PHE A 331 37.70 -9.64 2.87
CA PHE A 331 38.33 -9.64 1.55
C PHE A 331 38.32 -11.06 0.97
N GLU A 332 38.27 -11.15 -0.36
CA GLU A 332 38.41 -12.40 -1.09
C GLU A 332 39.81 -12.98 -0.85
N GLY A 333 39.89 -14.25 -0.43
CA GLY A 333 41.17 -14.94 -0.27
C GLY A 333 41.89 -15.12 -1.61
N ASP A 334 43.22 -15.07 -1.61
CA ASP A 334 44.03 -15.29 -2.82
C ASP A 334 43.87 -16.75 -3.33
N PRO A 335 43.29 -16.97 -4.53
CA PRO A 335 43.05 -18.31 -5.04
C PRO A 335 44.32 -19.14 -5.23
N GLU A 336 45.46 -18.50 -5.50
CA GLU A 336 46.74 -19.17 -5.70
C GLU A 336 47.34 -19.61 -4.36
N ILE A 337 47.23 -18.78 -3.31
CA ILE A 337 47.60 -19.18 -1.95
C ILE A 337 46.71 -20.34 -1.49
N ALA A 338 45.40 -20.28 -1.74
CA ALA A 338 44.47 -21.36 -1.42
C ALA A 338 44.76 -22.66 -2.20
N ARG A 339 45.26 -22.57 -3.43
CA ARG A 339 45.72 -23.74 -4.20
C ARG A 339 46.98 -24.35 -3.58
N LEU A 340 47.98 -23.52 -3.28
CA LEU A 340 49.26 -23.96 -2.70
C LEU A 340 49.09 -24.60 -1.31
N ASP A 341 48.21 -24.05 -0.48
CA ASP A 341 47.89 -24.61 0.83
C ASP A 341 47.18 -25.97 0.72
N ARG A 342 46.19 -26.09 -0.18
CA ARG A 342 45.53 -27.39 -0.47
C ARG A 342 46.53 -28.45 -0.92
N GLU A 343 47.45 -28.11 -1.82
CA GLU A 343 48.51 -29.03 -2.25
C GLU A 343 49.47 -29.42 -1.12
N ALA A 344 49.74 -28.51 -0.19
CA ALA A 344 50.55 -28.80 0.99
C ALA A 344 49.81 -29.74 1.95
N GLU A 345 48.51 -29.52 2.16
CA GLU A 345 47.67 -30.38 2.98
C GLU A 345 47.56 -31.80 2.41
N ASP A 346 47.32 -31.94 1.10
CA ASP A 346 47.28 -33.23 0.43
C ASP A 346 48.59 -34.01 0.59
N ARG A 347 49.73 -33.31 0.49
CA ARG A 347 51.05 -33.92 0.75
C ARG A 347 51.18 -34.40 2.20
N ARG A 348 50.71 -33.62 3.18
CA ARG A 348 50.72 -34.02 4.60
C ARG A 348 49.85 -35.26 4.84
N ILE A 349 48.62 -35.26 4.32
CA ILE A 349 47.69 -36.39 4.42
C ILE A 349 48.30 -37.63 3.77
N GLN A 350 48.92 -37.49 2.60
CA GLN A 350 49.55 -38.62 1.90
C GLN A 350 50.77 -39.15 2.65
N MET A 351 51.58 -38.29 3.27
CA MET A 351 52.70 -38.71 4.12
C MET A 351 52.21 -39.47 5.37
N ILE A 352 51.13 -39.02 6.00
CA ILE A 352 50.52 -39.71 7.16
C ILE A 352 49.95 -41.07 6.73
N ARG A 353 49.21 -41.13 5.62
CA ARG A 353 48.66 -42.39 5.08
C ARG A 353 49.74 -43.38 4.65
N ASN A 354 50.89 -42.89 4.19
CA ASN A 354 52.01 -43.71 3.77
C ASN A 354 53.02 -43.99 4.91
N SER A 355 52.77 -43.50 6.13
CA SER A 355 53.62 -43.77 7.28
C SER A 355 53.42 -45.22 7.77
N PRO A 356 54.50 -45.99 8.00
CA PRO A 356 54.41 -47.40 8.38
C PRO A 356 53.72 -47.65 9.73
N GLU A 357 53.51 -46.63 10.56
CA GLU A 357 52.76 -46.71 11.82
C GLU A 357 51.22 -46.78 11.63
N HIS A 358 50.71 -46.60 10.42
CA HIS A 358 49.28 -46.72 10.08
C HIS A 358 48.99 -47.83 9.04
N ALA A 359 50.02 -48.61 8.67
CA ALA A 359 49.93 -49.73 7.73
C ALA A 359 49.91 -51.11 8.43
N ALA A 360 49.74 -51.15 9.75
CA ALA A 360 49.49 -52.33 10.57
C ALA A 360 48.12 -52.20 11.24
#